data_AF-A0A6M3X6H8-F1
#
_entry.id   AF-A0A6M3X6H8-F1
#
_cell.length_a   1.000
_cell.length_b   1.000
_cell.length_c   1.000
_cell.angle_alpha   90.00
_cell.angle_beta   90.00
_cell.angle_gamma   90.00
#
_symmetry.space_group_name_H-M   'P 1'
#
loop_
_entity.id
_entity.type
_entity.pdbx_description
1 polymer ?
#
loop_
_entity_poly.entity_id
_entity_poly.type
_entity_poly.pdbx_seq_one_letter_code
_entity_poly.pdbx_strand_id
1 'polypeptide(L)' 'MGYALMFGKCCACGGLTSFNPVKVPSVRINGTKEPVCKFCIEDANKKRKEMGLETFNVPEDAYEPCNEMEL' A
#
# COMPACT_ATOMS: atom_id res chain seq x y z
N MET A 1 -20.34 -12.29 -7.53
CA MET A 1 -19.60 -11.04 -7.27
C MET A 1 -18.13 -11.40 -7.30
N GLY A 2 -17.35 -10.73 -8.16
CA GLY A 2 -15.92 -10.97 -8.30
C GLY A 2 -15.10 -10.12 -7.34
N TYR A 3 -13.89 -10.58 -7.06
CA TYR A 3 -12.88 -9.85 -6.30
C TYR A 3 -11.56 -9.91 -7.05
N ALA A 4 -10.78 -8.83 -6.94
CA ALA A 4 -9.47 -8.72 -7.55
C ALA A 4 -8.41 -8.46 -6.48
N LEU A 5 -7.25 -9.10 -6.63
CA LEU A 5 -6.04 -8.80 -5.88
C LEU A 5 -4.88 -8.67 -6.84
N MET A 6 -3.95 -7.76 -6.54
CA MET A 6 -2.74 -7.57 -7.31
C MET A 6 -1.53 -8.07 -6.52
N PHE A 7 -0.59 -8.71 -7.21
CA PHE A 7 0.71 -9.07 -6.66
C PHE A 7 1.76 -8.11 -7.21
N GLY A 8 2.62 -7.59 -6.33
CA GLY A 8 3.69 -6.68 -6.70
C GLY A 8 4.79 -6.65 -5.67
N LYS A 9 5.94 -6.08 -6.05
CA LYS A 9 7.06 -5.86 -5.12
C LYS A 9 6.86 -4.51 -4.45
N CYS A 10 7.08 -4.46 -3.13
CA CYS A 10 7.14 -3.21 -2.40
C CYS A 10 8.31 -2.36 -2.93
N CYS A 11 8.06 -1.09 -3.26
CA CYS A 11 9.13 -0.20 -3.74
C CYS A 11 10.18 0.14 -2.68
N ALA A 12 9.86 -0.04 -1.39
CA ALA A 12 10.78 0.24 -0.29
C ALA A 12 11.69 -0.94 0.05
N CYS A 13 11.15 -2.16 0.20
CA CYS A 13 11.92 -3.34 0.62
C CYS A 13 12.10 -4.42 -0.45
N GLY A 14 11.43 -4.30 -1.61
CA GLY A 14 11.46 -5.30 -2.68
C GLY A 14 10.69 -6.58 -2.42
N GLY A 15 10.11 -6.76 -1.23
CA GLY A 15 9.32 -7.94 -0.86
C GLY A 15 8.05 -8.08 -1.70
N LEU A 16 7.70 -9.31 -2.06
CA LEU A 16 6.46 -9.63 -2.78
C LEU A 16 5.27 -9.57 -1.83
N THR A 17 4.19 -8.91 -2.23
CA THR A 17 2.96 -8.77 -1.44
C THR A 17 1.74 -8.75 -2.33
N SER A 18 0.62 -9.24 -1.82
CA SER A 18 -0.72 -9.04 -2.38
C SER A 18 -1.37 -7.80 -1.77
N PHE A 19 -2.09 -7.02 -2.57
CA PHE A 19 -2.75 -5.81 -2.10
C PHE A 19 -3.96 -5.42 -2.95
N ASN A 20 -4.75 -4.48 -2.42
CA ASN A 20 -5.84 -3.82 -3.12
C ASN A 20 -5.26 -2.82 -4.16
N PRO A 21 -5.45 -3.01 -5.47
CA PRO A 21 -4.82 -2.18 -6.50
C PRO A 21 -5.29 -0.71 -6.48
N VAL A 22 -6.43 -0.42 -5.85
CA VAL A 22 -7.02 0.92 -5.79
C VAL A 22 -6.60 1.65 -4.51
N LYS A 23 -6.55 0.93 -3.39
CA LYS A 23 -6.42 1.51 -2.04
C LYS A 23 -5.04 1.35 -1.42
N VAL A 24 -4.15 0.53 -2.00
CA VAL A 24 -2.80 0.36 -1.48
C VAL A 24 -2.05 1.70 -1.45
N PRO A 25 -1.34 2.03 -0.35
CA PRO A 25 -0.40 3.13 -0.35
C PRO A 25 0.62 2.95 -1.48
N SER A 26 0.77 3.98 -2.32
CA SER A 26 1.67 3.93 -3.47
C SER A 26 2.44 5.23 -3.62
N VAL A 27 3.64 5.11 -4.19
CA VAL A 27 4.52 6.23 -4.52
C VAL A 27 4.72 6.24 -6.03
N ARG A 28 4.71 7.42 -6.66
CA ARG A 28 5.02 7.52 -8.09
C ARG A 28 6.53 7.51 -8.30
N ILE A 29 7.02 6.50 -9.02
CA ILE A 29 8.43 6.38 -9.44
C ILE A 29 8.44 6.29 -10.96
N ASN A 30 9.17 7.18 -11.64
CA ASN A 30 9.23 7.25 -13.10
C ASN A 30 7.85 7.31 -13.79
N GLY A 31 6.88 7.98 -13.17
CA GLY A 31 5.52 8.11 -13.69
C GLY A 31 4.57 6.94 -13.36
N THR A 32 5.09 5.82 -12.86
CA THR A 32 4.32 4.63 -12.48
C THR A 32 4.00 4.64 -10.99
N LYS A 33 2.78 4.25 -10.61
CA LYS A 33 2.42 4.03 -9.20
C LYS A 33 3.02 2.71 -8.72
N GLU A 34 3.92 2.79 -7.77
CA GLU A 34 4.58 1.64 -7.15
C GLU A 34 4.03 1.40 -5.73
N PRO A 35 3.66 0.17 -5.36
CA PRO A 35 3.02 -0.13 -4.08
C PRO A 35 4.02 -0.14 -2.92
N VAL A 36 3.54 0.18 -1.73
CA VAL A 36 4.26 0.00 -0.45
C VAL A 36 3.56 -1.10 0.35
N CYS A 37 4.32 -2.05 0.90
CA CYS A 37 3.75 -3.12 1.72
C CYS A 37 3.38 -2.65 3.13
N LYS A 38 2.52 -3.43 3.79
CA LYS A 38 2.03 -3.17 5.15
C LYS A 38 3.15 -2.90 6.16
N PHE A 39 4.15 -3.76 6.20
CA PHE A 39 5.28 -3.60 7.12
C PHE A 39 6.06 -2.30 6.89
N CYS A 40 6.31 -1.92 5.63
CA CYS A 40 7.05 -0.71 5.32
C CYS A 40 6.25 0.55 5.64
N ILE A 41 4.95 0.57 5.40
CA ILE A 41 4.12 1.74 5.73
C ILE A 41 3.94 1.90 7.24
N GLU A 42 3.83 0.79 7.98
CA GLU A 42 3.75 0.79 9.44
C GLU A 42 5.06 1.29 10.09
N ASP A 43 6.22 0.81 9.61
CA ASP A 43 7.53 1.29 10.06
C ASP A 43 7.72 2.78 9.73
N ALA A 44 7.30 3.22 8.53
CA ALA A 44 7.32 4.63 8.17
C ALA A 44 6.42 5.47 9.07
N ASN A 45 5.21 5.00 9.39
CA ASN A 45 4.30 5.68 10.31
C ASN A 45 4.85 5.77 11.73
N LYS A 46 5.52 4.71 12.21
CA LYS A 46 6.20 4.72 13.51
C LYS A 46 7.28 5.81 13.56
N LYS A 47 8.15 5.88 12.55
CA LYS A 47 9.21 6.91 12.46
C LYS A 47 8.63 8.32 12.37
N ARG A 48 7.59 8.51 11.55
CA ARG A 48 6.89 9.81 11.44
C ARG A 48 6.33 10.26 12.77
N LYS A 49 5.68 9.34 13.51
CA LYS A 49 5.17 9.62 14.86
C LYS A 49 6.28 10.00 15.85
N GLU A 50 7.42 9.31 15.83
CA GLU A 50 8.59 9.63 16.66
C GLU A 50 9.16 11.03 16.32
N MET A 51 9.06 11.45 15.06
CA MET A 51 9.48 12.77 14.59
C MET A 51 8.42 13.87 14.78
N GLY A 52 7.24 13.56 15.33
CA GLY A 52 6.12 14.50 15.47
C GLY A 52 5.44 14.87 14.14
N LEU A 53 5.62 14.06 13.10
CA LEU A 53 5.01 14.23 11.78
C LEU A 53 3.68 13.48 11.71
N GLU A 54 2.75 13.99 10.90
CA GLU A 54 1.48 13.32 10.60
C GLU A 54 1.70 11.98 9.91
N THR A 55 1.04 10.91 10.37
CA THR A 55 1.15 9.57 9.77
C THR A 55 0.38 9.46 8.46
N PHE A 56 0.80 8.57 7.57
CA PHE A 56 0.03 8.20 6.41
C PHE A 56 -1.27 7.51 6.82
N ASN A 57 -2.38 7.98 6.27
CA ASN A 57 -3.66 7.29 6.38
C ASN A 57 -3.66 6.07 5.46
N VAL A 58 -3.82 4.87 6.03
CA VAL A 58 -3.86 3.61 5.29
C VAL A 58 -5.27 3.04 5.45
N PRO A 59 -6.04 2.89 4.36
CA PRO A 59 -7.35 2.24 4.42
C PRO A 59 -7.25 0.83 5.02
N GLU A 60 -8.23 0.44 5.84
CA GLU A 60 -8.22 -0.87 6.51
C GLU A 60 -8.17 -2.04 5.52
N ASP A 61 -8.77 -1.87 4.35
CA ASP A 61 -8.86 -2.85 3.27
C ASP A 61 -7.77 -2.66 2.19
N ALA A 62 -6.74 -1.85 2.45
CA ALA A 62 -5.64 -1.61 1.51
C ALA A 62 -4.87 -2.88 1.12
N TYR A 63 -4.91 -3.91 1.96
CA TYR A 63 -4.23 -5.20 1.75
C TYR A 63 -5.21 -6.37 1.61
N GLU A 64 -6.50 -6.09 1.50
CA GLU A 64 -7.55 -7.09 1.26
C GLU A 64 -7.93 -7.16 -0.23
N PRO A 65 -8.61 -8.23 -0.69
CA PRO A 65 -9.16 -8.28 -2.04
C PRO A 65 -10.12 -7.11 -2.31
N CYS A 66 -9.94 -6.45 -3.44
CA CYS A 66 -10.78 -5.36 -3.93
C CYS A 66 -12.06 -5.93 -4.55
N ASN A 67 -13.21 -5.31 -4.32
CA ASN A 67 -14.40 -5.69 -5.06
C ASN A 67 -14.21 -5.32 -6.53
N GLU A 68 -14.54 -6.22 -7.46
CA GLU A 68 -14.36 -5.98 -8.89
C GLU A 68 -15.06 -4.70 -9.39
N MET A 69 -16.14 -4.26 -8.73
CA MET A 69 -16.85 -3.02 -9.07
C MET A 69 -16.11 -1.73 -8.68
N GLU A 70 -15.01 -1.83 -7.94
CA GLU A 70 -14.18 -0.68 -7.53
C GLU A 70 -12.97 -0.43 -8.45
N LEU A 71 -12.70 -1.35 -9.39
CA LEU A 71 -11.57 -1.29 -10.33
C LEU A 71 -11.73 -0.24 -11.43
#